data_AF-R4M5V1-F1
#
_entry.id   AF-R4M5V1-F1
#
_cell.length_a   1.000
_cell.length_b   1.000
_cell.length_c   1.000
_cell.angle_alpha   90.00
_cell.angle_beta   90.00
_cell.angle_gamma   90.00
#
_symmetry.space_group_name_H-M   'P 1'
#
loop_
_entity.id
_entity.type
_entity.pdbx_description
1 polymer ?
#
loop_
_entity_poly.entity_id
_entity_poly.type
_entity_poly.pdbx_seq_one_letter_code
_entity_poly.pdbx_strand_id
1 'polypeptide(L)'
;MSRWVRLPCRCSCLIGAPVLFGRANVVFTRLVVPTSELLALHAEVHRLCGPHLAPAPMANSLPGQWTAHEPELGFGGHQCPAFAGRPSRIDGRFAGLRRWDGNTRAEYLLG
;
A
#
# COMPACT_ATOMS: atom_id res chain seq x y z
N MET A 1 -1.88 -24.35 -10.29
CA MET A 1 -3.20 -23.87 -9.84
C MET A 1 -3.08 -23.44 -8.38
N SER A 2 -2.80 -22.16 -8.13
CA SER A 2 -2.83 -21.60 -6.77
C SER A 2 -4.11 -20.78 -6.64
N ARG A 3 -5.03 -21.28 -5.82
CA ARG A 3 -6.38 -20.73 -5.64
C ARG A 3 -6.24 -19.47 -4.78
N TRP A 4 -6.18 -18.31 -5.43
CA TRP A 4 -6.40 -17.01 -4.79
C TRP A 4 -7.71 -17.09 -4.01
N VAL A 5 -7.64 -17.12 -2.68
CA VAL A 5 -8.84 -16.94 -1.88
C VAL A 5 -9.17 -15.46 -1.95
N ARG A 6 -10.29 -15.17 -2.61
CA ARG A 6 -10.75 -13.81 -2.87
C ARG A 6 -11.25 -13.23 -1.56
N LEU A 7 -10.66 -12.15 -1.09
CA LEU A 7 -11.40 -11.22 -0.26
C LEU A 7 -12.66 -10.78 -0.99
N PRO A 8 -13.70 -10.29 -0.29
CA PRO A 8 -14.81 -9.57 -0.90
C PRO A 8 -14.38 -8.33 -1.73
N CYS A 9 -13.08 -8.00 -1.78
CA CYS A 9 -12.53 -6.87 -2.49
C CYS A 9 -12.57 -7.04 -4.02
N ARG A 10 -13.78 -6.96 -4.58
CA ARG A 10 -14.00 -6.34 -5.89
C ARG A 10 -13.87 -4.80 -5.82
N CYS A 11 -13.12 -4.26 -4.87
CA CYS A 11 -12.87 -2.83 -4.76
C CYS A 11 -11.98 -2.40 -5.94
N SER A 12 -12.56 -1.62 -6.84
CA SER A 12 -11.78 -0.85 -7.81
C SER A 12 -10.86 0.10 -7.05
N CYS A 13 -9.70 0.34 -7.61
CA CYS A 13 -8.79 1.35 -7.11
C CYS A 13 -8.35 2.24 -8.25
N LEU A 14 -7.88 3.42 -7.87
CA LEU A 14 -7.34 4.38 -8.78
C LEU A 14 -5.93 4.71 -8.32
N ILE A 15 -4.95 4.48 -9.18
CA ILE A 15 -3.58 4.87 -8.92
C ILE A 15 -3.41 6.27 -9.50
N GLY A 16 -3.05 7.21 -8.63
CA GLY A 16 -2.88 8.62 -8.96
C GLY A 16 -1.42 8.98 -9.26
N ALA A 17 -1.11 10.24 -8.95
CA ALA A 17 0.17 10.84 -9.24
C ALA A 17 1.34 10.16 -8.49
N PRO A 18 2.55 10.19 -9.08
CA PRO A 18 3.77 9.87 -8.35
C PRO A 18 4.01 10.81 -7.17
N VAL A 19 4.61 10.29 -6.11
CA VAL A 19 5.10 11.03 -4.96
C VAL A 19 6.47 10.50 -4.52
N LEU A 20 7.24 11.38 -3.88
CA LEU A 20 8.51 11.05 -3.23
C LEU A 20 8.31 11.10 -1.72
N PHE A 21 8.61 9.99 -1.03
CA PHE A 21 8.65 9.96 0.43
C PHE A 21 10.08 10.04 0.94
N GLY A 22 10.26 10.68 2.09
CA GLY A 22 11.57 10.86 2.72
C GLY A 22 12.19 12.22 2.43
N ARG A 23 13.43 12.40 2.91
CA ARG A 23 14.20 13.65 2.73
C ARG A 23 15.54 13.35 2.05
N ALA A 24 16.43 12.64 2.74
CA ALA A 24 17.75 12.27 2.21
C ALA A 24 17.73 10.92 1.47
N ASN A 25 17.06 9.91 2.04
CA ASN A 25 16.76 8.66 1.36
C ASN A 25 15.32 8.74 0.87
N VAL A 26 15.14 8.97 -0.44
CA VAL A 26 13.82 9.10 -1.03
C VAL A 26 13.34 7.79 -1.61
N VAL A 27 12.07 7.46 -1.34
CA VAL A 27 11.36 6.34 -1.95
C VAL A 27 10.38 6.89 -2.96
N PHE A 28 10.44 6.36 -4.17
CA PHE A 28 9.52 6.69 -5.24
C PHE A 28 8.30 5.77 -5.18
N THR A 29 7.10 6.34 -5.26
CA THR A 29 5.84 5.59 -5.13
C THR A 29 4.72 6.32 -5.85
N ARG A 30 3.59 5.65 -6.07
CA ARG A 30 2.35 6.30 -6.52
C ARG A 30 1.31 6.32 -5.41
N LEU A 31 0.50 7.37 -5.39
CA LEU A 31 -0.67 7.41 -4.52
C LEU A 31 -1.72 6.43 -5.02
N VAL A 32 -2.33 5.72 -4.07
CA VAL A 32 -3.62 5.08 -4.29
C VAL A 32 -4.68 6.06 -3.79
N VAL A 33 -5.66 6.41 -4.63
CA VAL A 33 -6.70 7.37 -4.23
C VAL A 33 -7.48 6.79 -3.05
N PRO A 34 -7.50 7.49 -1.88
CA PRO A 34 -8.07 6.95 -0.67
C PRO A 34 -9.59 7.05 -0.70
N THR A 35 -10.25 5.97 -1.11
CA THR A 35 -11.71 5.85 -1.01
C THR A 35 -12.13 5.61 0.43
N SER A 36 -13.37 5.96 0.78
CA SER A 36 -13.93 5.66 2.11
C SER A 36 -13.85 4.17 2.46
N GLU A 37 -14.10 3.31 1.47
CA GLU A 37 -14.02 1.84 1.61
C GLU A 37 -12.60 1.37 1.94
N LEU A 38 -11.57 1.92 1.26
CA LEU A 38 -10.18 1.58 1.53
C LEU A 38 -9.74 2.07 2.92
N LEU A 39 -10.14 3.28 3.30
CA LEU A 39 -9.83 3.83 4.61
C LEU A 39 -10.54 3.07 5.74
N ALA A 40 -11.79 2.63 5.53
CA ALA A 40 -12.51 1.79 6.47
C ALA A 40 -11.85 0.42 6.64
N LEU A 41 -11.42 -0.21 5.53
CA LEU A 41 -10.66 -1.46 5.57
C LEU A 41 -9.36 -1.29 6.36
N HIS A 42 -8.61 -0.21 6.13
CA HIS A 42 -7.39 0.09 6.88
C HIS A 42 -7.66 0.24 8.39
N ALA A 43 -8.71 0.98 8.76
CA ALA A 43 -9.11 1.14 10.16
C ALA A 43 -9.47 -0.20 10.81
N GLU A 44 -10.19 -1.07 10.10
CA GLU A 44 -10.57 -2.39 10.60
C GLU A 44 -9.36 -3.32 10.76
N VAL A 45 -8.44 -3.34 9.78
CA VAL A 45 -7.18 -4.08 9.90
C VAL A 45 -6.36 -3.58 11.09
N HIS A 46 -6.23 -2.26 11.26
CA HIS A 46 -5.52 -1.69 12.41
C HIS A 46 -6.17 -2.12 13.74
N ARG A 47 -7.51 -2.08 13.83
CA ARG A 47 -8.25 -2.49 15.02
C ARG A 47 -8.05 -3.97 15.36
N LEU A 48 -8.15 -4.85 14.36
CA LEU A 48 -7.98 -6.29 14.52
C LEU A 48 -6.53 -6.67 14.86
N CYS A 49 -5.55 -6.00 14.26
CA CYS A 49 -4.14 -6.28 14.51
C CYS A 49 -3.63 -5.65 15.81
N GLY A 50 -4.29 -4.61 16.35
CA GLY A 50 -3.85 -3.83 17.52
C GLY A 50 -3.25 -4.66 18.67
N PRO A 51 -3.96 -5.71 19.18
CA PRO A 51 -3.46 -6.56 20.26
C PRO A 51 -2.17 -7.35 19.94
N HIS A 52 -1.81 -7.46 18.66
CA HIS A 52 -0.68 -8.25 18.16
C HIS A 52 0.51 -7.39 17.70
N LEU A 53 0.39 -6.05 17.76
CA LEU A 53 1.44 -5.14 17.32
C LEU A 53 2.42 -4.85 18.46
N ALA A 54 3.55 -5.54 18.44
CA ALA A 54 4.70 -5.27 19.32
C ALA A 54 5.98 -5.21 18.46
N PRO A 55 6.72 -4.08 18.43
CA PRO A 55 6.41 -2.79 19.09
C PRO A 55 5.15 -2.11 18.52
N ALA A 56 4.72 -1.02 19.16
CA ALA A 56 3.59 -0.23 18.70
C ALA A 56 3.74 0.19 17.22
N PRO A 57 2.63 0.30 16.46
CA PRO A 57 2.68 0.69 15.06
C PRO A 57 3.32 2.06 14.86
N MET A 58 3.93 2.26 13.70
CA MET A 58 4.48 3.56 13.32
C MET A 58 3.35 4.59 13.19
N ALA A 59 3.60 5.86 13.56
CA ALA A 59 2.57 6.89 13.55
C ALA A 59 1.92 7.09 12.17
N ASN A 60 2.67 6.90 11.08
CA ASN A 60 2.20 6.98 9.70
C ASN A 60 1.44 5.74 9.21
N SER A 61 1.24 4.72 10.06
CA SER A 61 0.33 3.60 9.79
C SER A 61 -0.95 3.66 10.63
N LEU A 62 -1.17 4.73 11.40
CA LEU A 62 -2.40 4.91 12.17
C LEU A 62 -3.57 5.32 11.25
N PRO A 63 -4.82 4.94 11.57
CA PRO A 63 -5.99 5.44 10.87
C PRO A 63 -6.02 6.97 10.87
N GLY A 64 -6.30 7.58 9.71
CA GLY A 64 -6.27 9.03 9.52
C GLY A 64 -4.87 9.62 9.28
N GLN A 65 -3.80 8.87 9.53
CA GLN A 65 -2.41 9.29 9.31
C GLN A 65 -1.68 8.50 8.21
N TRP A 66 -2.35 7.47 7.67
CA TRP A 66 -1.84 6.65 6.59
C TRP A 66 -2.08 7.29 5.22
N THR A 67 -1.02 7.40 4.42
CA THR A 67 -1.10 7.75 3.00
C THR A 67 -1.10 6.48 2.17
N ALA A 68 -2.23 6.13 1.53
CA ALA A 68 -2.32 4.94 0.70
C ALA A 68 -1.42 5.07 -0.54
N HIS A 69 -0.51 4.11 -0.73
CA HIS A 69 0.51 4.17 -1.78
C HIS A 69 0.93 2.78 -2.25
N GLU A 70 1.46 2.72 -3.47
CA GLU A 70 2.03 1.51 -4.08
C GLU A 70 3.53 1.77 -4.33
N PRO A 71 4.44 1.05 -3.63
CA PRO A 71 5.88 1.24 -3.81
C PRO A 71 6.31 0.77 -5.21
N GLU A 72 6.92 1.67 -5.98
CA GLU A 72 7.46 1.30 -7.29
C GLU A 72 8.81 0.61 -7.10
N LEU A 73 8.82 -0.72 -7.21
CA LEU A 73 10.03 -1.52 -7.07
C LEU A 73 11.05 -1.16 -8.16
N GLY A 74 12.30 -0.93 -7.76
CA GLY A 74 13.43 -0.72 -8.68
C GLY A 74 13.71 0.73 -9.09
N PHE A 75 12.89 1.70 -8.68
CA PHE A 75 13.09 3.11 -9.01
C PHE A 75 13.85 3.86 -7.88
N GLY A 76 15.13 4.17 -8.14
CA GLY A 76 15.89 5.10 -7.32
C GLY A 76 15.58 6.56 -7.66
N GLY A 77 15.81 7.49 -6.73
CA GLY A 77 15.46 8.92 -6.90
C GLY A 77 16.01 9.61 -8.16
N HIS A 78 17.10 9.08 -8.74
CA HIS A 78 17.69 9.57 -10.01
C HIS A 78 16.86 9.24 -11.26
N GLN A 79 15.89 8.33 -11.17
CA GLN A 79 15.07 7.86 -12.30
C GLN A 79 13.73 8.61 -12.42
N CYS A 80 13.54 9.67 -11.62
CA CYS A 80 12.34 10.51 -11.61
C CYS A 80 11.89 11.02 -13.01
N PRO A 81 12.79 11.41 -13.95
CA PRO A 81 12.38 11.89 -15.27
C PRO A 81 11.69 10.82 -16.13
N ALA A 82 12.10 9.55 -16.01
CA ALA A 82 11.47 8.44 -16.74
C ALA A 82 10.03 8.16 -16.27
N PHE A 83 9.69 8.63 -15.07
CA PHE A 83 8.36 8.45 -14.50
C PHE A 83 7.35 9.49 -14.99
N ALA A 84 7.80 10.67 -15.39
CA ALA A 84 6.94 11.78 -15.82
C ALA A 84 6.15 11.49 -17.11
N GLY A 85 6.61 10.53 -17.93
CA GLY A 85 5.91 10.10 -19.15
C GLY A 85 4.78 9.08 -18.93
N ARG A 86 4.56 8.62 -17.69
CA ARG A 86 3.52 7.64 -17.38
C ARG A 86 2.15 8.33 -17.21
N PRO A 87 1.04 7.64 -17.51
CA PRO A 87 -0.30 8.19 -17.31
C PRO A 87 -0.47 8.67 -15.86
N SER A 88 -1.11 9.84 -15.72
CA SER A 88 -1.39 10.50 -14.44
C SER A 88 -2.38 9.71 -13.58
N ARG A 89 -3.11 8.79 -14.21
CA ARG A 89 -4.16 7.98 -13.60
C ARG A 89 -4.15 6.58 -14.21
N ILE A 90 -4.23 5.56 -13.37
CA ILE A 90 -4.32 4.15 -13.78
C ILE A 90 -5.46 3.50 -13.02
N ASP A 91 -6.44 2.95 -13.73
CA ASP A 91 -7.52 2.18 -13.12
C ASP A 91 -7.04 0.78 -12.74
N GLY A 92 -7.46 0.30 -11.56
CA GLY A 92 -7.01 -0.96 -11.01
C GLY A 92 -8.06 -1.65 -10.15
N ARG A 93 -7.65 -2.80 -9.61
CA ARG A 93 -8.44 -3.61 -8.68
C ARG A 93 -7.49 -4.31 -7.74
N PHE A 94 -7.81 -4.33 -6.44
CA PHE A 94 -7.06 -5.13 -5.49
C PHE A 94 -7.30 -6.63 -5.75
N ALA A 95 -6.21 -7.38 -5.92
CA ALA A 95 -6.28 -8.82 -6.17
C ALA A 95 -6.45 -9.65 -4.88
N GLY A 96 -5.99 -9.10 -3.74
CA GLY A 96 -6.05 -9.75 -2.45
C GLY A 96 -5.34 -8.95 -1.37
N LEU A 97 -5.22 -9.53 -0.18
CA LEU A 97 -4.50 -8.99 0.96
C LEU A 97 -3.45 -10.02 1.39
N ARG A 98 -2.32 -9.52 1.89
CA ARG A 98 -1.28 -10.34 2.49
C ARG A 98 -0.73 -9.64 3.73
N ARG A 99 -0.32 -10.42 4.73
CA ARG A 99 0.59 -9.98 5.79
C ARG A 99 2.01 -10.15 5.27
N TRP A 100 2.78 -9.06 5.28
CA TRP A 100 4.22 -9.08 5.09
C TRP A 100 4.91 -9.05 6.45
N ASP A 101 5.82 -9.99 6.68
CA ASP A 101 6.70 -10.01 7.85
C ASP A 101 8.10 -9.54 7.45
N GLY A 102 8.45 -8.31 7.84
CA GLY A 102 9.74 -7.71 7.48
C GLY A 102 10.96 -8.37 8.13
N ASN A 103 10.78 -9.04 9.28
CA ASN A 103 11.88 -9.69 9.99
C ASN A 103 12.29 -10.99 9.32
N THR A 104 11.30 -11.79 8.92
CA THR A 104 11.51 -13.08 8.26
C THR A 104 11.44 -13.00 6.74
N ARG A 105 11.08 -11.83 6.19
CA ARG A 105 10.79 -11.61 4.76
C ARG A 105 9.73 -12.58 4.22
N ALA A 106 8.77 -12.94 5.08
CA ALA A 106 7.74 -13.92 4.76
C ALA A 106 6.42 -13.25 4.35
N GLU A 107 5.71 -13.91 3.45
CA GLU A 107 4.40 -13.51 2.95
C GLU A 107 3.33 -14.51 3.37
N TYR A 108 2.28 -14.02 4.02
CA TYR A 108 1.12 -14.81 4.40
C TYR A 108 -0.11 -14.21 3.72
N LEU A 109 -0.69 -14.94 2.77
CA LEU A 109 -1.95 -14.51 2.14
C LEU A 109 -3.06 -14.48 3.19
N LEU A 110 -3.83 -13.38 3.19
CA LEU A 110 -4.99 -13.21 4.06
C LEU A 110 -6.23 -13.39 3.19
N GLY A 111 -6.85 -14.56 3.32
CA GLY A 111 -7.98 -15.01 2.51
C GLY A 111 -8.27 -16.47 2.77
#